data_AF-A0A6G1GY86-F1
#
_entry.id   AF-A0A6G1GY86-F1
#
_cell.length_a   1.000
_cell.length_b   1.000
_cell.length_c   1.000
_cell.angle_alpha   90.00
_cell.angle_beta   90.00
_cell.angle_gamma   90.00
#
_symmetry.space_group_name_H-M   'P 1'
#
loop_
_entity.id
_entity.type
_entity.pdbx_description
1 polymer ?
#
loop_
_entity_poly.entity_id
_entity_poly.type
_entity_poly.pdbx_seq_one_letter_code
_entity_poly.pdbx_strand_id
1 'polypeptide(L)'
;AASTLSFAGFLLMGEITYTKADIENRTEFHAAKASRGDVVIGQEGLTLRLKASKTDRQSHGVHIAIARTGGLVCPVSAMEKLLSLDLQPPNAPLFNLNGNPFTPAAARSLLEKRLIAAG
;
A
#
# COMPACT_ATOMS: atom_id res chain seq x y z
N ALA A 1 8.20 -3.25 0.48
CA ALA A 1 6.78 -3.37 0.88
C ALA A 1 5.86 -2.85 -0.23
N ALA A 2 5.83 -1.54 -0.51
CA ALA A 2 4.95 -0.98 -1.55
C ALA A 2 5.08 -1.65 -2.93
N SER A 3 6.30 -1.80 -3.46
CA SER A 3 6.51 -2.42 -4.78
C SER A 3 6.12 -3.89 -4.82
N THR A 4 6.51 -4.69 -3.81
CA THR A 4 6.18 -6.12 -3.75
C THR A 4 4.68 -6.36 -3.57
N LEU A 5 4.03 -5.55 -2.73
CA LEU A 5 2.57 -5.60 -2.53
C LEU A 5 1.83 -5.22 -3.82
N SER A 6 2.27 -4.14 -4.48
CA SER A 6 1.64 -3.66 -5.71
C SER A 6 1.79 -4.66 -6.85
N PHE A 7 2.96 -5.28 -6.98
CA PHE A 7 3.19 -6.31 -7.97
C PHE A 7 2.31 -7.55 -7.72
N ALA A 8 2.30 -8.07 -6.49
CA ALA A 8 1.54 -9.28 -6.16
C ALA A 8 0.02 -9.08 -6.17
N GLY A 9 -0.45 -7.88 -5.80
CA GLY A 9 -1.86 -7.52 -5.76
C GLY A 9 -2.37 -6.82 -7.02
N PHE A 10 -1.55 -6.67 -8.07
CA PHE A 10 -1.86 -5.91 -9.28
C PHE A 10 -2.38 -4.48 -9.00
N LEU A 11 -1.82 -3.83 -7.98
CA LEU A 11 -2.26 -2.52 -7.52
C LEU A 11 -1.74 -1.42 -8.43
N LEU A 12 -2.61 -0.45 -8.69
CA LEU A 12 -2.24 0.79 -9.36
C LEU A 12 -1.51 1.72 -8.38
N MET A 13 -0.62 2.56 -8.92
CA MET A 13 0.11 3.55 -8.13
C MET A 13 -0.82 4.39 -7.23
N GLY A 14 -1.99 4.80 -7.74
CA GLY A 14 -2.96 5.61 -7.00
C GLY A 14 -3.65 4.91 -5.83
N GLU A 15 -3.62 3.58 -5.77
CA GLU A 15 -4.25 2.77 -4.70
C GLU A 15 -3.33 2.65 -3.47
N ILE A 16 -2.01 2.81 -3.67
CA ILE A 16 -0.99 2.76 -2.62
C ILE A 16 -0.37 4.12 -2.28
N THR A 17 -0.75 5.18 -3.00
CA THR A 17 -0.24 6.55 -2.82
C THR A 17 -1.34 7.53 -2.44
N TYR A 18 -0.92 8.64 -1.82
CA TYR A 18 -1.79 9.72 -1.39
C TYR A 18 -1.07 11.06 -1.44
N THR A 19 -1.83 12.14 -1.52
CA THR A 19 -1.33 13.52 -1.47
C THR A 19 -1.49 14.11 -0.07
N LYS A 20 -0.85 15.26 0.18
CA LYS A 20 -1.07 15.99 1.44
C LYS A 20 -2.52 16.47 1.58
N ALA A 21 -3.14 16.91 0.49
CA ALA A 21 -4.54 17.32 0.48
C ALA A 21 -5.47 16.15 0.85
N ASP A 22 -5.15 14.92 0.43
CA ASP A 22 -5.96 13.74 0.76
C ASP A 22 -6.08 13.56 2.29
N ILE A 23 -5.01 13.79 3.06
CA ILE A 23 -5.02 13.61 4.52
C ILE A 23 -5.56 14.82 5.28
N GLU A 24 -5.71 15.98 4.64
CA GLU A 24 -6.37 17.15 5.23
C GLU A 24 -7.87 16.87 5.42
N ASN A 25 -8.49 16.16 4.47
CA ASN A 25 -9.85 15.62 4.61
C ASN A 25 -9.83 14.15 5.07
N ARG A 26 -9.69 13.94 6.39
CA ARG A 26 -9.61 12.58 6.97
C ARG A 26 -10.80 11.69 6.61
N THR A 27 -12.00 12.25 6.51
CA THR A 27 -13.22 11.49 6.16
C THR A 27 -13.10 10.90 4.76
N GLU A 28 -12.71 11.73 3.79
CA GLU A 28 -12.52 11.31 2.41
C GLU A 28 -11.32 10.36 2.26
N PHE A 29 -10.23 10.63 2.99
CA PHE A 29 -9.10 9.71 3.06
C PHE A 29 -9.54 8.31 3.51
N HIS A 30 -10.29 8.22 4.61
CA HIS A 30 -10.73 6.94 5.14
C HIS A 30 -11.75 6.25 4.24
N ALA A 31 -12.47 6.98 3.38
CA ALA A 31 -13.39 6.41 2.41
C ALA A 31 -12.68 5.89 1.14
N ALA A 32 -11.60 6.55 0.70
CA ALA A 32 -11.01 6.29 -0.62
C ALA A 32 -9.61 5.65 -0.59
N LYS A 33 -8.84 5.84 0.48
CA LYS A 33 -7.42 5.47 0.55
C LYS A 33 -7.17 4.28 1.46
N ALA A 34 -6.18 3.47 1.06
CA ALA A 34 -5.67 2.37 1.86
C ALA A 34 -4.92 2.90 3.08
N SER A 35 -5.31 2.38 4.23
CA SER A 35 -4.71 2.63 5.54
C SER A 35 -4.12 1.35 6.10
N ARG A 36 -3.37 1.46 7.19
CA ARG A 36 -2.74 0.29 7.82
C ARG A 36 -3.74 -0.74 8.32
N GLY A 37 -4.89 -0.28 8.83
CA GLY A 37 -5.98 -1.13 9.29
C GLY A 37 -6.69 -1.88 8.18
N ASP A 38 -6.42 -1.55 6.92
CA ASP A 38 -6.95 -2.29 5.77
C ASP A 38 -6.11 -3.53 5.42
N VAL A 39 -5.02 -3.78 6.16
CA VAL A 39 -4.16 -4.95 5.99
C VAL A 39 -4.35 -5.91 7.16
N VAL A 40 -4.70 -7.15 6.85
CA VAL A 40 -4.76 -8.25 7.80
C VAL A 40 -3.77 -9.32 7.36
N ILE A 41 -2.73 -9.57 8.15
CA ILE A 41 -1.74 -10.61 7.88
C ILE A 41 -2.12 -11.87 8.65
N GLY A 42 -2.10 -13.01 7.96
CA GLY A 42 -2.25 -14.34 8.54
C GLY A 42 -1.03 -15.23 8.26
N GLN A 43 -1.15 -16.50 8.62
CA GLN A 43 -0.07 -17.47 8.43
C GLN A 43 0.23 -17.68 6.93
N GLU A 44 -0.81 -17.91 6.13
CA GLU A 44 -0.69 -18.29 4.71
C GLU A 44 -0.57 -17.08 3.75
N GLY A 45 -0.81 -15.87 4.22
CA GLY A 45 -0.93 -14.71 3.34
C GLY A 45 -1.32 -13.43 4.05
N LEU A 46 -1.77 -12.45 3.27
CA LEU A 46 -2.44 -11.27 3.78
C LEU A 46 -3.66 -10.92 2.95
N THR A 47 -4.59 -10.20 3.55
CA THR A 47 -5.74 -9.60 2.88
C THR A 47 -5.59 -8.09 2.94
N LEU A 48 -5.70 -7.43 1.78
CA LEU A 48 -5.75 -5.98 1.65
C LEU A 48 -7.16 -5.56 1.24
N ARG A 49 -7.76 -4.64 1.99
CA ARG A 49 -9.01 -3.97 1.59
C ARG A 49 -8.69 -2.70 0.81
N LEU A 50 -9.00 -2.68 -0.48
CA LEU A 50 -9.04 -1.45 -1.26
C LEU A 50 -10.43 -0.85 -1.16
N LYS A 51 -10.55 0.39 -0.67
CA LYS A 51 -11.86 1.03 -0.47
C LYS A 51 -12.42 1.67 -1.73
N ALA A 52 -11.53 2.21 -2.56
CA ALA A 52 -11.84 2.66 -3.90
C ALA A 52 -10.95 1.88 -4.86
N SER A 53 -11.56 1.20 -5.84
CA SER A 53 -10.87 0.57 -6.95
C SER A 53 -11.54 0.96 -8.26
N LYS A 54 -10.77 1.09 -9.34
CA LYS A 54 -11.31 1.49 -10.65
C LYS A 54 -12.34 0.51 -11.20
N THR A 55 -12.27 -0.76 -10.79
CA THR A 55 -13.24 -1.79 -11.20
C THR A 55 -14.50 -1.77 -10.34
N ASP A 56 -14.49 -1.07 -9.21
CA ASP A 56 -15.59 -0.99 -8.29
C ASP A 56 -16.43 0.27 -8.53
N ARG A 57 -17.34 0.15 -9.49
CA ARG A 57 -18.27 1.23 -9.86
C ARG A 57 -19.21 1.65 -8.72
N GLN A 58 -19.36 0.81 -7.69
CA GLN A 58 -20.25 1.05 -6.56
C GLN A 58 -19.51 1.48 -5.30
N SER A 59 -18.16 1.53 -5.33
CA SER A 59 -17.32 1.92 -4.19
C SER A 59 -17.58 1.12 -2.90
N HIS A 60 -17.93 -0.16 -3.04
CA HIS A 60 -18.08 -1.09 -1.92
C HIS A 60 -16.74 -1.50 -1.30
N GLY A 61 -15.64 -1.27 -2.01
CA GLY A 61 -14.32 -1.78 -1.76
C GLY A 61 -14.17 -3.24 -2.16
N VAL A 62 -12.94 -3.64 -2.46
CA VAL A 62 -12.56 -5.01 -2.81
C VAL A 62 -11.53 -5.55 -1.84
N HIS A 63 -11.60 -6.83 -1.55
CA HIS A 63 -10.59 -7.54 -0.77
C HIS A 63 -9.67 -8.31 -1.71
N ILE A 64 -8.38 -8.04 -1.61
CA ILE A 64 -7.34 -8.71 -2.38
C ILE A 64 -6.60 -9.64 -1.44
N ALA A 65 -6.68 -10.94 -1.70
CA ALA A 65 -5.89 -11.95 -1.01
C ALA A 65 -4.53 -12.10 -1.70
N ILE A 66 -3.45 -12.01 -0.93
CA ILE A 66 -2.08 -12.11 -1.41
C ILE A 66 -1.40 -13.23 -0.64
N ALA A 67 -1.03 -14.29 -1.36
CA ALA A 67 -0.38 -15.45 -0.77
C ALA A 67 1.04 -15.12 -0.29
N ARG A 68 1.45 -15.77 0.80
CA ARG A 68 2.85 -15.77 1.24
C ARG A 68 3.68 -16.55 0.22
N THR A 69 4.81 -15.99 -0.17
CA THR A 69 5.79 -16.67 -1.03
C THR A 69 7.05 -16.97 -0.23
N GLY A 70 7.78 -18.04 -0.54
CA GLY A 70 9.03 -18.39 0.14
C GLY A 70 10.28 -17.60 -0.31
N GLY A 71 10.15 -16.68 -1.26
CA GLY A 71 11.28 -15.97 -1.88
C GLY A 71 11.66 -14.65 -1.21
N LEU A 72 12.81 -14.09 -1.63
CA LEU A 72 13.33 -12.80 -1.16
C LEU A 72 12.38 -11.61 -1.41
N VAL A 73 11.52 -11.73 -2.42
CA VAL A 73 10.56 -10.69 -2.82
C VAL A 73 9.15 -10.93 -2.27
N CYS A 74 9.03 -11.64 -1.15
CA CYS A 74 7.74 -11.97 -0.54
C CYS A 74 6.96 -10.71 -0.10
N PRO A 75 5.75 -10.47 -0.63
CA PRO A 75 4.95 -9.31 -0.25
C PRO A 75 4.55 -9.36 1.23
N VAL A 76 4.25 -10.55 1.75
CA VAL A 76 3.83 -10.73 3.16
C VAL A 76 4.97 -10.40 4.11
N SER A 77 6.16 -11.00 3.91
CA SER A 77 7.33 -10.70 4.73
C SER A 77 7.76 -9.23 4.63
N ALA A 78 7.62 -8.61 3.45
CA ALA A 78 7.89 -7.19 3.29
C ALA A 78 6.89 -6.30 4.04
N MET A 79 5.62 -6.69 4.13
CA MET A 79 4.59 -5.99 4.89
C MET A 79 4.75 -6.20 6.40
N GLU A 80 5.04 -7.42 6.85
CA GLU A 80 5.37 -7.72 8.25
C GLU A 80 6.53 -6.85 8.74
N LYS A 81 7.61 -6.76 7.94
CA LYS A 81 8.76 -5.90 8.25
C LYS A 81 8.41 -4.42 8.28
N LEU A 82 7.56 -3.94 7.38
CA LEU A 82 7.12 -2.53 7.39
C LEU A 82 6.33 -2.21 8.67
N LEU A 83 5.33 -3.04 8.98
CA LEU A 83 4.42 -2.82 10.11
C LEU A 83 5.11 -3.01 11.47
N SER A 84 6.18 -3.82 11.54
CA SER A 84 6.97 -3.98 12.76
C SER A 84 7.98 -2.85 12.99
N LEU A 85 8.57 -2.30 11.92
CA LEU A 85 9.60 -1.24 12.03
C LEU A 85 9.01 0.17 12.15
N ASP A 86 7.87 0.41 11.53
CA ASP A 86 7.19 1.70 11.57
C ASP A 86 5.86 1.48 12.31
N LEU A 87 5.79 1.86 13.59
CA LEU A 87 4.59 1.69 14.43
C LEU A 87 3.70 2.94 14.33
N GLN A 88 2.64 2.84 13.54
CA GLN A 88 1.64 3.89 13.37
C GLN A 88 0.22 3.35 13.59
N PRO A 89 -0.74 4.23 13.91
CA PRO A 89 -2.11 3.81 14.18
C PRO A 89 -2.77 3.18 12.94
N PRO A 90 -3.80 2.33 13.12
CA PRO A 90 -4.49 1.66 12.01
C PRO A 90 -5.05 2.62 10.96
N ASN A 91 -5.43 3.83 11.36
CA ASN A 91 -5.97 4.84 10.47
C ASN A 91 -4.88 5.65 9.73
N ALA A 92 -3.60 5.42 10.00
CA ALA A 92 -2.54 6.06 9.24
C ALA A 92 -2.47 5.53 7.80
N PRO A 93 -1.91 6.31 6.86
CA PRO A 93 -1.66 5.85 5.50
C PRO A 93 -0.86 4.55 5.46
N LEU A 94 -1.17 3.69 4.49
CA LEU A 94 -0.54 2.37 4.39
C LEU A 94 0.98 2.46 4.19
N PHE A 95 1.43 3.41 3.39
CA PHE A 95 2.85 3.68 3.16
C PHE A 95 3.15 5.14 3.46
N ASN A 96 4.35 5.44 3.93
CA ASN A 96 4.91 6.78 3.97
C ASN A 96 6.29 6.76 3.30
N LEU A 97 6.87 7.93 3.09
CA LEU A 97 8.25 8.07 2.63
C LEU A 97 9.05 8.87 3.64
N ASN A 98 9.65 8.16 4.61
CA ASN A 98 10.45 8.78 5.68
C ASN A 98 9.69 9.91 6.40
N GLY A 99 8.45 9.63 6.81
CA GLY A 99 7.57 10.60 7.46
C GLY A 99 6.86 11.59 6.51
N ASN A 100 7.19 11.58 5.21
CA ASN A 100 6.50 12.39 4.20
C ASN A 100 5.41 11.60 3.47
N PRO A 101 4.44 12.28 2.82
CA PRO A 101 3.47 11.63 1.97
C PRO A 101 4.12 10.79 0.87
N PHE A 102 3.68 9.54 0.74
CA PHE A 102 4.06 8.69 -0.38
C PHE A 102 3.19 9.03 -1.60
N THR A 103 3.55 10.11 -2.30
CA THR A 103 2.79 10.63 -3.45
C THR A 103 3.07 9.85 -4.73
N PRO A 104 2.20 9.90 -5.76
CA PRO A 104 2.46 9.27 -7.06
C PRO A 104 3.78 9.71 -7.70
N ALA A 105 4.12 11.01 -7.59
CA ALA A 105 5.36 11.56 -8.12
C ALA A 105 6.59 11.06 -7.35
N ALA A 106 6.52 11.02 -6.02
CA ALA A 106 7.59 10.50 -5.19
C ALA A 106 7.82 9.00 -5.43
N ALA A 107 6.73 8.23 -5.50
CA ALA A 107 6.78 6.81 -5.78
C ALA A 107 7.38 6.52 -7.17
N ARG A 108 6.98 7.27 -8.21
CA ARG A 108 7.55 7.17 -9.56
C ARG A 108 9.05 7.50 -9.55
N SER A 109 9.45 8.63 -8.97
CA SER A 109 10.85 9.03 -8.91
C SER A 109 11.71 8.00 -8.17
N LEU A 110 11.20 7.42 -7.08
CA LEU A 110 11.91 6.36 -6.36
C LEU A 110 12.03 5.09 -7.21
N LEU A 111 10.96 4.69 -7.91
CA LEU A 111 10.97 3.53 -8.79
C LEU A 111 11.98 3.72 -9.93
N GLU A 112 11.96 4.85 -10.63
CA GLU A 112 12.90 5.19 -11.71
C GLU A 112 14.34 5.10 -11.23
N LYS A 113 14.68 5.72 -10.08
CA LYS A 113 16.02 5.64 -9.50
C LYS A 113 16.45 4.21 -9.19
N ARG A 114 15.53 3.39 -8.69
CA ARG A 114 15.83 1.98 -8.35
C ARG A 114 15.98 1.10 -9.59
N LEU A 115 15.19 1.34 -10.63
CA LEU A 115 15.32 0.65 -11.90
C LEU A 115 16.64 0.99 -12.59
N ILE A 116 16.99 2.28 -12.70
CA ILE A 116 18.28 2.72 -13.26
C ILE A 116 19.46 2.10 -12.52
N ALA A 117 19.38 1.98 -11.18
CA ALA A 117 20.42 1.35 -10.38
C ALA A 117 20.51 -0.17 -10.55
N ALA A 118 19.46 -0.82 -11.06
CA ALA A 118 19.40 -2.26 -11.27
C ALA A 118 19.94 -2.69 -12.65
N GLY A 119 20.09 -1.74 -13.60
CA GLY A 119 20.51 -1.98 -14.98
C GLY A 119 19.34 -2.08 -15.94
#